data_AF-A0A8J7MN62-F1
#
_entry.id   AF-A0A8J7MN62-F1
#
_cell.length_a   1.000
_cell.length_b   1.000
_cell.length_c   1.000
_cell.angle_alpha   90.00
_cell.angle_beta   90.00
_cell.angle_gamma   90.00
#
_symmetry.space_group_name_H-M   'P 1'
#
loop_
_entity.id
_entity.type
_entity.pdbx_description
1 polymer ?
#
loop_
_entity_poly.entity_id
_entity_poly.type
_entity_poly.pdbx_seq_one_letter_code
_entity_poly.pdbx_strand_id
1 'polypeptide(L)'
;MQWTDEKIAALAPNDSTERRGRTLANSAKWNSIATNYEAIWGECKGSGSQPYVVQVNLSGPKYKCSCPVRKPPCKHVLGLFFLFAKSSAVFKYQAPTEAVKNWLSQQSTTVISSTSKLIAPVLKTEEAIEQAKVAKEKRWAQRVQLMTSGMDELELWLTDLIRQGIANTDIQKASFWNQVAAKMVDAKLPRISTYLKETHQLIQQNQNWSEIVVARLGELYWWAESFKKRHLLSTEMQEELYQSLGKIIKKADILEQHPSTKDLWFVLGKKEGVDIEGRSFRKIWLQGQKTKQQALILDYAFGNMGYEQQYIVGDLLDGALVYYSKAYPQRAIFESFDSAKIYEKTEVSTYKDLNSVLTNYGKALVQNPWLFSFPAGLSKLKAFMNDKKELQIKDVNDTIIPLSNVKEEIMWKILAISGGHSVSLFGEWNGLHFEPLSILTEDGVVSFT
;
A
#
# COMPACT_ATOMS: atom_id res chain seq x y z
N MET A 1 11.74 -8.40 -8.80
CA MET A 1 11.83 -7.25 -9.74
C MET A 1 12.44 -7.74 -11.06
N GLN A 2 11.79 -7.55 -12.22
CA GLN A 2 12.38 -7.94 -13.52
C GLN A 2 12.98 -6.70 -14.19
N TRP A 3 14.30 -6.71 -14.42
CA TRP A 3 15.04 -5.64 -15.09
C TRP A 3 14.89 -5.79 -16.61
N THR A 4 14.27 -4.80 -17.26
CA THR A 4 14.08 -4.77 -18.72
C THR A 4 15.20 -3.96 -19.39
N ASP A 5 15.43 -4.23 -20.67
CA ASP A 5 16.47 -3.55 -21.47
C ASP A 5 16.29 -2.01 -21.45
N GLU A 6 15.04 -1.54 -21.59
CA GLU A 6 14.68 -0.12 -21.52
C GLU A 6 15.00 0.51 -20.16
N LYS A 7 14.73 -0.21 -19.04
CA LYS A 7 15.06 0.27 -17.69
C LYS A 7 16.56 0.42 -17.48
N ILE A 8 17.36 -0.48 -18.07
CA ILE A 8 18.82 -0.44 -17.97
C ILE A 8 19.38 0.68 -18.85
N ALA A 9 18.83 0.88 -20.05
CA ALA A 9 19.21 1.97 -20.94
C ALA A 9 18.98 3.35 -20.29
N ALA A 10 17.85 3.53 -19.60
CA ALA A 10 17.53 4.76 -18.88
C ALA A 10 18.51 5.13 -17.75
N LEU A 11 19.32 4.18 -17.27
CA LEU A 11 20.37 4.45 -16.27
C LEU A 11 21.63 5.06 -16.89
N ALA A 12 21.80 4.98 -18.21
CA ALA A 12 23.04 5.39 -18.85
C ALA A 12 23.26 6.91 -18.78
N PRO A 13 24.47 7.38 -18.45
CA PRO A 13 24.76 8.81 -18.32
C PRO A 13 24.83 9.56 -19.68
N ASN A 14 24.84 8.82 -20.79
CA ASN A 14 24.73 9.25 -22.19
C ASN A 14 24.70 8.02 -23.13
N ASP A 15 24.21 8.22 -24.36
CA ASP A 15 24.08 7.18 -25.39
C ASP A 15 25.41 6.47 -25.72
N SER A 16 26.52 7.21 -25.68
CA SER A 16 27.86 6.63 -25.93
C SER A 16 28.25 5.61 -24.85
N THR A 17 27.87 5.86 -23.60
CA THR A 17 28.13 4.94 -22.49
C THR A 17 27.17 3.76 -22.50
N GLU A 18 25.91 3.98 -22.87
CA GLU A 18 24.94 2.92 -23.11
C GLU A 18 25.43 1.94 -24.19
N ARG A 19 25.76 2.44 -25.38
CA ARG A 19 26.26 1.64 -26.51
C ARG A 19 27.50 0.83 -26.12
N ARG A 20 28.42 1.43 -25.38
CA ARG A 20 29.62 0.73 -24.85
C ARG A 20 29.31 -0.26 -23.73
N GLY A 21 28.20 -0.09 -23.01
CA GLY A 21 27.70 -1.09 -22.05
C GLY A 21 27.12 -2.30 -22.76
N ARG A 22 26.33 -2.08 -23.83
CA ARG A 22 25.76 -3.16 -24.65
C ARG A 22 26.83 -4.07 -25.27
N THR A 23 27.99 -3.53 -25.67
CA THR A 23 29.09 -4.35 -26.20
C THR A 23 29.74 -5.27 -25.14
N LEU A 24 29.55 -4.98 -23.85
CA LEU A 24 30.00 -5.81 -22.73
C LEU A 24 28.95 -6.82 -22.24
N ALA A 25 27.74 -6.81 -22.81
CA ALA A 25 26.65 -7.73 -22.49
C ALA A 25 26.86 -9.13 -23.13
N ASN A 26 28.04 -9.69 -22.97
CA ASN A 26 28.45 -11.00 -23.46
C ASN A 26 29.35 -11.67 -22.43
N SER A 27 29.01 -12.88 -21.99
CA SER A 27 29.73 -13.65 -20.96
C SER A 27 31.22 -13.83 -21.26
N ALA A 28 31.64 -13.89 -22.53
CA ALA A 28 33.05 -14.02 -22.92
C ALA A 28 33.94 -12.83 -22.48
N LYS A 29 33.32 -11.67 -22.21
CA LYS A 29 34.00 -10.47 -21.69
C LYS A 29 34.19 -10.49 -20.17
N TRP A 30 33.70 -11.52 -19.49
CA TRP A 30 33.75 -11.67 -18.04
C TRP A 30 34.57 -12.90 -17.65
N ASN A 31 35.44 -12.76 -16.65
CA ASN A 31 36.18 -13.90 -16.08
C ASN A 31 35.28 -14.72 -15.15
N SER A 32 34.41 -14.04 -14.42
CA SER A 32 33.45 -14.63 -13.51
C SER A 32 32.17 -13.79 -13.48
N ILE A 33 31.04 -14.46 -13.31
CA ILE A 33 29.73 -13.85 -13.05
C ILE A 33 28.96 -14.74 -12.08
N ALA A 34 28.30 -14.12 -11.10
CA ALA A 34 27.54 -14.83 -10.08
C ALA A 34 26.38 -13.99 -9.55
N THR A 35 25.46 -14.65 -8.87
CA THR A 35 24.29 -14.02 -8.24
C THR A 35 23.95 -14.71 -6.93
N ASN A 36 23.28 -14.00 -6.02
CA ASN A 36 22.57 -14.57 -4.87
C ASN A 36 21.06 -14.25 -4.93
N TYR A 37 20.54 -13.92 -6.11
CA TYR A 37 19.19 -13.41 -6.37
C TYR A 37 18.87 -12.01 -5.83
N GLU A 38 19.61 -11.52 -4.83
CA GLU A 38 19.54 -10.13 -4.35
C GLU A 38 20.47 -9.20 -5.13
N ALA A 39 21.64 -9.70 -5.52
CA ALA A 39 22.66 -8.97 -6.25
C ALA A 39 23.30 -9.83 -7.34
N ILE A 40 23.96 -9.16 -8.28
CA ILE A 40 24.85 -9.77 -9.26
C ILE A 40 26.23 -9.14 -9.15
N TRP A 41 27.27 -9.94 -9.39
CA TRP A 41 28.63 -9.45 -9.45
C TRP A 41 29.43 -10.21 -10.48
N GLY A 42 30.52 -9.60 -10.95
CA GLY A 42 31.40 -10.21 -11.92
C GLY A 42 32.67 -9.41 -12.18
N GLU A 43 33.61 -10.06 -12.85
CA GLU A 43 34.92 -9.50 -13.18
C GLU A 43 35.04 -9.27 -14.69
N CYS A 44 34.97 -8.01 -15.12
CA CYS A 44 35.05 -7.64 -16.53
C CYS A 44 36.52 -7.58 -16.98
N LYS A 45 36.83 -8.19 -18.13
CA LYS A 45 38.13 -8.08 -18.79
C LYS A 45 38.38 -6.61 -19.17
N GLY A 46 39.40 -6.01 -18.56
CA GLY A 46 39.78 -4.61 -18.75
C GLY A 46 41.01 -4.46 -19.64
N SER A 47 41.41 -3.21 -19.90
CA SER A 47 42.63 -2.85 -20.63
C SER A 47 43.90 -2.84 -19.75
N GLY A 48 43.78 -3.17 -18.46
CA GLY A 48 44.89 -3.26 -17.51
C GLY A 48 45.18 -4.70 -17.07
N SER A 49 46.16 -4.89 -16.19
CA SER A 49 46.60 -6.22 -15.71
C SER A 49 45.60 -6.92 -14.76
N GLN A 50 44.66 -6.18 -14.17
CA GLN A 50 43.63 -6.71 -13.27
C GLN A 50 42.23 -6.46 -13.83
N PRO A 51 41.29 -7.43 -13.76
CA PRO A 51 39.92 -7.24 -14.22
C PRO A 51 39.16 -6.25 -13.34
N TYR A 52 38.16 -5.59 -13.91
CA TYR A 52 37.29 -4.69 -13.15
C TYR A 52 36.21 -5.47 -12.42
N VAL A 53 36.17 -5.34 -11.10
CA VAL A 53 35.13 -5.93 -10.25
C VAL A 53 33.90 -5.06 -10.32
N VAL A 54 32.76 -5.66 -10.66
CA VAL A 54 31.46 -5.02 -10.83
C VAL A 54 30.46 -5.69 -9.91
N GLN A 55 29.66 -4.90 -9.21
CA GLN A 55 28.62 -5.35 -8.29
C GLN A 55 27.35 -4.52 -8.57
N VAL A 56 26.20 -5.17 -8.66
CA VAL A 56 24.91 -4.51 -8.87
C VAL A 56 23.84 -5.15 -7.98
N ASN A 57 23.08 -4.31 -7.29
CA ASN A 57 21.96 -4.70 -6.45
C ASN A 57 20.71 -4.81 -7.34
N LEU A 58 19.96 -5.90 -7.24
CA LEU A 58 18.75 -6.14 -8.04
C LEU A 58 17.49 -5.55 -7.41
N SER A 59 17.52 -5.18 -6.12
CA SER A 59 16.41 -4.55 -5.39
C SER A 59 16.30 -3.03 -5.60
N GLY A 60 17.23 -2.44 -6.36
CA GLY A 60 17.26 -1.03 -6.77
C GLY A 60 18.61 -0.71 -7.42
N PRO A 61 18.75 0.30 -8.33
CA PRO A 61 19.94 0.43 -9.17
C PRO A 61 21.11 1.07 -8.40
N LYS A 62 21.65 0.34 -7.43
CA LYS A 62 22.91 0.64 -6.75
C LYS A 62 23.98 -0.27 -7.32
N TYR A 63 25.09 0.33 -7.71
CA TYR A 63 26.17 -0.35 -8.39
C TYR A 63 27.52 0.14 -7.89
N LYS A 64 28.51 -0.75 -7.94
CA LYS A 64 29.90 -0.43 -7.66
C LYS A 64 30.76 -1.07 -8.72
N CYS A 65 31.75 -0.32 -9.20
CA CYS A 65 32.73 -0.82 -10.15
C CYS A 65 34.11 -0.29 -9.76
N SER A 66 35.14 -1.13 -9.85
CA SER A 66 36.53 -0.72 -9.57
C SER A 66 37.19 0.10 -10.69
N CYS A 67 36.48 0.44 -11.76
CA CYS A 67 37.05 1.22 -12.87
C CYS A 67 37.21 2.72 -12.52
N PRO A 68 38.15 3.44 -13.15
CA PRO A 68 38.46 4.84 -12.80
C PRO A 68 37.42 5.88 -13.25
N VAL A 69 36.31 5.45 -13.86
CA VAL A 69 35.27 6.33 -14.40
C VAL A 69 34.46 6.98 -13.27
N ARG A 70 34.51 8.31 -13.16
CA ARG A 70 33.86 9.08 -12.09
C ARG A 70 32.37 9.38 -12.29
N LYS A 71 31.81 9.13 -13.48
CA LYS A 71 30.39 9.33 -13.79
C LYS A 71 29.69 7.96 -13.89
N PRO A 72 29.15 7.42 -12.78
CA PRO A 72 28.47 6.14 -12.80
C PRO A 72 26.99 6.31 -13.24
N PRO A 73 26.34 5.26 -13.76
CA PRO A 73 26.90 3.93 -14.02
C PRO A 73 27.86 3.95 -15.21
N CYS A 74 28.99 3.26 -15.05
CA CYS A 74 29.95 3.12 -16.14
C CYS A 74 29.52 2.00 -17.11
N LYS A 75 30.21 1.90 -18.26
CA LYS A 75 29.94 0.84 -19.24
C LYS A 75 30.00 -0.58 -18.66
N HIS A 76 30.84 -0.85 -17.66
CA HIS A 76 30.96 -2.19 -17.06
C HIS A 76 29.74 -2.55 -16.21
N VAL A 77 29.21 -1.58 -15.44
CA VAL A 77 27.97 -1.74 -14.69
C VAL A 77 26.82 -2.03 -15.64
N LEU A 78 26.65 -1.19 -16.67
CA LEU A 78 25.60 -1.39 -17.68
C LEU A 78 25.76 -2.74 -18.40
N GLY A 79 27.00 -3.13 -18.73
CA GLY A 79 27.30 -4.40 -19.38
C GLY A 79 26.88 -5.62 -18.54
N LEU A 80 27.14 -5.60 -17.22
CA LEU A 80 26.71 -6.70 -16.33
C LEU A 80 25.19 -6.74 -16.23
N PHE A 81 24.55 -5.58 -16.14
CA PHE A 81 23.09 -5.47 -16.06
C PHE A 81 22.38 -5.92 -17.32
N PHE A 82 22.85 -5.49 -18.50
CA PHE A 82 22.33 -5.95 -19.79
C PHE A 82 22.56 -7.46 -19.98
N LEU A 83 23.72 -7.99 -19.56
CA LEU A 83 23.98 -9.43 -19.62
C LEU A 83 22.99 -10.21 -18.73
N PHE A 84 22.70 -9.72 -17.52
CA PHE A 84 21.74 -10.34 -16.62
C PHE A 84 20.31 -10.30 -17.17
N ALA A 85 19.88 -9.17 -17.73
CA ALA A 85 18.55 -9.05 -18.34
C ALA A 85 18.39 -9.94 -19.58
N LYS A 86 19.44 -10.06 -20.40
CA LYS A 86 19.40 -10.88 -21.63
C LYS A 86 19.55 -12.37 -21.35
N SER A 87 20.35 -12.77 -20.37
CA SER A 87 20.75 -14.15 -20.16
C SER A 87 21.06 -14.46 -18.69
N SER A 88 20.07 -14.26 -17.81
CA SER A 88 20.19 -14.53 -16.37
C SER A 88 20.63 -15.96 -16.04
N ALA A 89 20.28 -16.95 -16.89
CA ALA A 89 20.68 -18.35 -16.74
C ALA A 89 22.20 -18.61 -16.74
N VAL A 90 23.01 -17.66 -17.24
CA VAL A 90 24.48 -17.79 -17.26
C VAL A 90 25.10 -17.41 -15.90
N PHE A 91 24.34 -16.74 -15.02
CA PHE A 91 24.78 -16.38 -13.68
C PHE A 91 24.57 -17.56 -12.73
N LYS A 92 25.66 -18.04 -12.13
CA LYS A 92 25.58 -19.12 -11.15
C LYS A 92 25.26 -18.57 -9.77
N TYR A 93 24.39 -19.27 -9.06
CA TYR A 93 24.17 -18.97 -7.65
C TYR A 93 25.47 -19.19 -6.85
N GLN A 94 25.87 -18.20 -6.07
CA GLN A 94 27.01 -18.30 -5.15
C GLN A 94 26.70 -17.54 -3.86
N ALA A 95 27.19 -18.06 -2.72
CA ALA A 95 27.16 -17.31 -1.48
C ALA A 95 27.97 -16.01 -1.65
N PRO A 96 27.44 -14.84 -1.26
CA PRO A 96 28.13 -13.57 -1.46
C PRO A 96 29.43 -13.55 -0.64
N THR A 97 30.52 -13.11 -1.25
CA THR A 97 31.80 -12.90 -0.56
C THR A 97 31.66 -11.81 0.51
N GLU A 98 32.56 -11.77 1.49
CA GLU A 98 32.54 -10.73 2.53
C GLU A 98 32.53 -9.31 1.92
N ALA A 99 33.24 -9.10 0.81
CA ALA A 99 33.25 -7.82 0.10
C ALA A 99 31.86 -7.45 -0.49
N VAL A 100 31.10 -8.42 -0.99
CA VAL A 100 29.74 -8.21 -1.51
C VAL A 100 28.76 -8.01 -0.34
N LYS A 101 28.87 -8.81 0.73
CA LYS A 101 28.07 -8.65 1.96
C LYS A 101 28.25 -7.28 2.59
N ASN A 102 29.49 -6.84 2.77
CA ASN A 102 29.82 -5.52 3.33
C ASN A 102 29.33 -4.39 2.42
N TRP A 103 29.39 -4.56 1.10
CA TRP A 103 28.88 -3.57 0.16
C TRP A 103 27.34 -3.50 0.17
N LEU A 104 26.63 -4.62 0.30
CA LEU A 104 25.17 -4.65 0.42
C LEU A 104 24.69 -4.04 1.75
N SER A 105 25.39 -4.31 2.86
CA SER A 105 25.05 -3.73 4.17
C SER A 105 25.35 -2.22 4.26
N GLN A 106 26.34 -1.72 3.51
CA GLN A 106 26.57 -0.28 3.33
C GLN A 106 25.46 0.41 2.53
N GLN A 107 24.66 -0.33 1.76
CA GLN A 107 23.58 0.22 0.94
C GLN A 107 22.25 0.28 1.66
N SER A 108 21.96 -0.67 2.56
CA SER A 108 20.78 -0.60 3.44
C SER A 108 20.86 0.60 4.41
N THR A 109 22.08 1.08 4.70
CA THR A 109 22.35 2.27 5.51
C THR A 109 22.24 3.61 4.76
N THR A 110 22.26 3.63 3.41
CA THR A 110 22.25 4.89 2.62
C THR A 110 20.84 5.41 2.28
N VAL A 111 19.77 4.64 2.50
CA VAL A 111 18.38 5.13 2.28
C VAL A 111 17.88 6.00 3.45
N ILE A 112 18.66 6.09 4.53
CA ILE A 112 18.30 6.86 5.74
C ILE A 112 19.06 8.20 5.83
N SER A 113 20.04 8.47 4.96
CA SER A 113 21.05 9.53 5.22
C SER A 113 20.86 10.88 4.49
N SER A 114 19.66 11.25 4.03
CA SER A 114 19.39 12.65 3.62
C SER A 114 18.82 13.53 4.75
N THR A 115 18.67 13.02 5.98
CA THR A 115 18.35 13.86 7.16
C THR A 115 19.03 13.39 8.45
N SER A 116 20.34 13.16 8.45
CA SER A 116 21.15 13.27 9.67
C SER A 116 22.64 13.20 9.37
N LYS A 117 23.34 14.31 9.61
CA LYS A 117 24.79 14.29 9.84
C LYS A 117 25.07 13.46 11.09
N LEU A 118 26.04 12.54 10.96
CA LEU A 118 26.73 11.78 12.02
C LEU A 118 25.81 10.77 12.74
N ILE A 119 26.20 9.52 12.96
CA ILE A 119 27.06 9.08 14.06
C ILE A 119 27.48 7.62 13.78
N ALA A 120 28.76 7.31 14.03
CA ALA A 120 29.32 5.96 14.21
C ALA A 120 28.56 5.20 15.34
N PRO A 121 28.76 3.91 15.65
CA PRO A 121 28.01 3.28 16.73
C PRO A 121 28.48 3.86 18.07
N VAL A 122 27.78 4.87 18.57
CA VAL A 122 27.92 5.40 19.92
C VAL A 122 26.82 4.76 20.74
N LEU A 123 27.21 4.01 21.76
CA LEU A 123 26.37 3.69 22.92
C LEU A 123 25.68 4.99 23.34
N LYS A 124 24.39 5.15 22.99
CA LYS A 124 23.65 6.38 23.30
C LYS A 124 23.56 6.48 24.82
N THR A 125 24.12 7.54 25.37
CA THR A 125 23.93 7.89 26.79
C THR A 125 22.44 8.09 27.06
N GLU A 126 21.98 7.77 28.28
CA GLU A 126 20.57 7.95 28.69
C GLU A 126 20.08 9.38 28.45
N GLU A 127 20.95 10.38 28.65
CA GLU A 127 20.68 11.79 28.38
C GLU A 127 20.36 12.09 26.91
N ALA A 128 21.06 11.44 25.96
CA ALA A 128 20.82 11.65 24.53
C ALA A 128 19.49 11.02 24.07
N ILE A 129 19.07 9.92 24.71
CA ILE A 129 17.77 9.29 24.46
C ILE A 129 16.64 10.18 25.00
N GLU A 130 16.81 10.73 26.20
CA GLU A 130 15.80 11.58 26.83
C GLU A 130 15.63 12.92 26.07
N GLN A 131 16.72 13.56 25.65
CA GLN A 131 16.66 14.76 24.80
C GLN A 131 15.94 14.50 23.47
N ALA A 132 16.18 13.33 22.85
CA ALA A 132 15.50 12.96 21.61
C ALA A 132 13.99 12.73 21.81
N LYS A 133 13.59 12.17 22.97
CA LYS A 133 12.20 11.96 23.35
C LYS A 133 11.47 13.29 23.57
N VAL A 134 12.03 14.20 24.36
CA VAL A 134 11.49 15.55 24.58
C VAL A 134 11.37 16.32 23.26
N ALA A 135 12.37 16.23 22.38
CA ALA A 135 12.31 16.86 21.05
C ALA A 135 11.24 16.24 20.14
N LYS A 136 10.95 14.94 20.26
CA LYS A 136 9.86 14.26 19.53
C LYS A 136 8.50 14.74 20.05
N GLU A 137 8.32 14.82 21.36
CA GLU A 137 7.10 15.30 22.02
C GLU A 137 6.81 16.76 21.67
N LYS A 138 7.83 17.64 21.71
CA LYS A 138 7.67 19.05 21.32
C LYS A 138 7.23 19.21 19.86
N ARG A 139 7.84 18.45 18.93
CA ARG A 139 7.44 18.46 17.51
C ARG A 139 6.03 17.93 17.31
N TRP A 140 5.64 16.91 18.08
CA TRP A 140 4.28 16.39 18.06
C TRP A 140 3.27 17.42 18.57
N ALA A 141 3.56 18.10 19.68
CA ALA A 141 2.72 19.17 20.22
C ALA A 141 2.52 20.32 19.21
N GLN A 142 3.60 20.77 18.56
CA GLN A 142 3.53 21.78 17.49
C GLN A 142 2.67 21.29 16.30
N ARG A 143 2.81 20.02 15.92
CA ARG A 143 1.97 19.42 14.88
C ARG A 143 0.49 19.41 15.28
N VAL A 144 0.17 19.03 16.51
CA VAL A 144 -1.20 19.05 17.03
C VAL A 144 -1.78 20.47 17.07
N GLN A 145 -0.96 21.49 17.35
CA GLN A 145 -1.40 22.89 17.27
C GLN A 145 -1.78 23.28 15.84
N LEU A 146 -0.94 22.95 14.83
CA LEU A 146 -1.28 23.18 13.42
C LEU A 146 -2.56 22.44 13.00
N MET A 147 -2.70 21.18 13.43
CA MET A 147 -3.91 20.39 13.18
C MET A 147 -5.15 21.01 13.84
N THR A 148 -4.99 21.60 15.04
CA THR A 148 -6.09 22.29 15.73
C THR A 148 -6.58 23.48 14.90
N SER A 149 -5.67 24.36 14.49
CA SER A 149 -6.04 25.50 13.64
C SER A 149 -6.70 25.06 12.32
N GLY A 150 -6.20 23.99 11.70
CA GLY A 150 -6.83 23.43 10.50
C GLY A 150 -8.23 22.88 10.74
N MET A 151 -8.46 22.19 11.85
CA MET A 151 -9.80 21.67 12.19
C MET A 151 -10.79 22.78 12.51
N ASP A 152 -10.36 23.85 13.20
CA ASP A 152 -11.21 25.01 13.49
C ASP A 152 -11.62 25.72 12.18
N GLU A 153 -10.68 25.91 11.25
CA GLU A 153 -10.99 26.46 9.92
C GLU A 153 -11.93 25.55 9.11
N LEU A 154 -11.74 24.23 9.18
CA LEU A 154 -12.60 23.26 8.52
C LEU A 154 -14.02 23.30 9.10
N GLU A 155 -14.17 23.32 10.42
CA GLU A 155 -15.48 23.40 11.11
C GLU A 155 -16.23 24.66 10.69
N LEU A 156 -15.55 25.81 10.66
CA LEU A 156 -16.14 27.07 10.21
C LEU A 156 -16.60 26.98 8.75
N TRP A 157 -15.74 26.49 7.86
CA TRP A 157 -16.07 26.33 6.44
C TRP A 157 -17.25 25.38 6.22
N LEU A 158 -17.30 24.24 6.92
CA LEU A 158 -18.41 23.29 6.86
C LEU A 158 -19.72 23.92 7.31
N THR A 159 -19.69 24.66 8.43
CA THR A 159 -20.88 25.31 8.99
C THR A 159 -21.41 26.40 8.06
N ASP A 160 -20.52 27.19 7.46
CA ASP A 160 -20.89 28.22 6.49
C ASP A 160 -21.45 27.61 5.20
N LEU A 161 -20.86 26.51 4.72
CA LEU A 161 -21.36 25.78 3.55
C LEU A 161 -22.78 25.26 3.76
N ILE A 162 -23.05 24.63 4.92
CA ILE A 162 -24.39 24.15 5.25
C ILE A 162 -25.38 25.32 5.42
N ARG A 163 -24.97 26.42 6.05
CA ARG A 163 -25.81 27.62 6.22
C ARG A 163 -26.20 28.25 4.88
N GLN A 164 -25.29 28.29 3.92
CA GLN A 164 -25.55 28.77 2.56
C GLN A 164 -26.38 27.79 1.73
N GLY A 165 -26.38 26.52 2.11
CA GLY A 165 -27.07 25.44 1.43
C GLY A 165 -26.22 24.77 0.35
N ILE A 166 -26.36 23.45 0.23
CA ILE A 166 -25.59 22.62 -0.69
C ILE A 166 -25.99 22.78 -2.17
N ALA A 167 -27.04 23.56 -2.45
CA ALA A 167 -27.43 23.90 -3.82
C ALA A 167 -26.59 25.03 -4.43
N ASN A 168 -25.62 25.57 -3.68
CA ASN A 168 -24.70 26.59 -4.19
C ASN A 168 -23.86 26.04 -5.38
N THR A 169 -23.82 26.79 -6.48
CA THR A 169 -23.04 26.46 -7.69
C THR A 169 -21.54 26.28 -7.44
N ASP A 170 -20.97 26.88 -6.40
CA ASP A 170 -19.54 26.75 -6.10
C ASP A 170 -19.12 25.33 -5.71
N ILE A 171 -20.05 24.52 -5.16
CA ILE A 171 -19.81 23.12 -4.83
C ILE A 171 -19.43 22.29 -6.06
N GLN A 172 -19.87 22.70 -7.24
CA GLN A 172 -19.53 22.05 -8.52
C GLN A 172 -18.14 22.44 -9.04
N LYS A 173 -17.47 23.44 -8.44
CA LYS A 173 -16.17 23.95 -8.90
C LYS A 173 -15.04 23.25 -8.14
N ALA A 174 -14.07 22.70 -8.86
CA ALA A 174 -12.89 22.07 -8.26
C ALA A 174 -12.08 23.06 -7.39
N SER A 175 -12.00 24.33 -7.78
CA SER A 175 -11.28 25.36 -7.03
C SER A 175 -11.82 25.57 -5.62
N PHE A 176 -13.14 25.46 -5.42
CA PHE A 176 -13.79 25.63 -4.12
C PHE A 176 -13.27 24.61 -3.10
N TRP A 177 -13.20 23.34 -3.50
CA TRP A 177 -12.69 22.26 -2.67
C TRP A 177 -11.16 22.30 -2.53
N ASN A 178 -10.45 22.59 -3.62
CA ASN A 178 -8.99 22.60 -3.64
C ASN A 178 -8.38 23.67 -2.73
N GLN A 179 -9.04 24.83 -2.59
CA GLN A 179 -8.59 25.90 -1.68
C GLN A 179 -8.56 25.42 -0.22
N VAL A 180 -9.63 24.77 0.24
CA VAL A 180 -9.69 24.23 1.61
C VAL A 180 -8.75 23.04 1.75
N ALA A 181 -8.71 22.16 0.75
CA ALA A 181 -7.83 20.99 0.75
C ALA A 181 -6.34 21.39 0.88
N ALA A 182 -5.91 22.48 0.25
CA ALA A 182 -4.53 22.98 0.37
C ALA A 182 -4.20 23.38 1.82
N LYS A 183 -5.10 24.13 2.47
CA LYS A 183 -4.96 24.52 3.88
C LYS A 183 -4.85 23.31 4.81
N MET A 184 -5.58 22.23 4.52
CA MET A 184 -5.50 20.99 5.32
C MET A 184 -4.12 20.32 5.22
N VAL A 185 -3.42 20.42 4.08
CA VAL A 185 -2.04 19.93 3.96
C VAL A 185 -1.09 20.74 4.85
N ASP A 186 -1.23 22.07 4.82
CA ASP A 186 -0.43 22.97 5.65
C ASP A 186 -0.65 22.70 7.15
N ALA A 187 -1.90 22.45 7.53
CA ALA A 187 -2.33 22.07 8.87
C ALA A 187 -1.97 20.62 9.28
N LYS A 188 -1.23 19.87 8.45
CA LYS A 188 -0.81 18.48 8.70
C LYS A 188 -1.97 17.46 8.78
N LEU A 189 -3.04 17.72 8.02
CA LEU A 189 -4.25 16.89 7.85
C LEU A 189 -4.38 16.37 6.40
N PRO A 190 -3.39 15.62 5.88
CA PRO A 190 -3.40 15.21 4.48
C PRO A 190 -4.60 14.32 4.12
N ARG A 191 -5.11 13.50 5.05
CA ARG A 191 -6.29 12.66 4.75
C ARG A 191 -7.55 13.50 4.54
N ILE A 192 -7.75 14.56 5.31
CA ILE A 192 -8.85 15.50 5.11
C ILE A 192 -8.72 16.21 3.75
N SER A 193 -7.50 16.62 3.37
CA SER A 193 -7.23 17.19 2.04
C SER A 193 -7.65 16.25 0.92
N THR A 194 -7.20 14.99 0.97
CA THR A 194 -7.59 13.96 0.01
C THR A 194 -9.10 13.75 0.00
N TYR A 195 -9.73 13.67 1.16
CA TYR A 195 -11.17 13.44 1.28
C TYR A 195 -12.00 14.58 0.66
N LEU A 196 -11.60 15.84 0.84
CA LEU A 196 -12.24 16.99 0.18
C LEU A 196 -12.16 16.88 -1.36
N LYS A 197 -11.00 16.49 -1.90
CA LYS A 197 -10.82 16.31 -3.36
C LYS A 197 -11.64 15.14 -3.90
N GLU A 198 -11.67 14.02 -3.18
CA GLU A 198 -12.51 12.85 -3.50
C GLU A 198 -14.00 13.22 -3.48
N THR A 199 -14.46 14.04 -2.53
CA THR A 199 -15.86 14.49 -2.47
C THR A 199 -16.24 15.28 -3.73
N HIS A 200 -15.36 16.16 -4.22
CA HIS A 200 -15.60 16.83 -5.50
C HIS A 200 -15.70 15.85 -6.67
N GLN A 201 -14.84 14.82 -6.73
CA GLN A 201 -14.93 13.83 -7.81
C GLN A 201 -16.25 13.05 -7.79
N LEU A 202 -16.74 12.71 -6.59
CA LEU A 202 -18.02 12.01 -6.44
C LEU A 202 -19.19 12.86 -6.96
N ILE A 203 -19.13 14.18 -6.82
CA ILE A 203 -20.16 15.08 -7.39
C ILE A 203 -20.24 14.93 -8.91
N GLN A 204 -19.10 14.83 -9.59
CA GLN A 204 -19.04 14.72 -11.05
C GLN A 204 -19.48 13.35 -11.56
N GLN A 205 -19.39 12.31 -10.73
CA GLN A 205 -19.61 10.92 -11.13
C GLN A 205 -21.02 10.41 -10.84
N ASN A 206 -21.80 11.09 -10.00
CA ASN A 206 -23.07 10.57 -9.48
C ASN A 206 -24.23 11.53 -9.71
N GLN A 207 -25.37 11.00 -10.20
CA GLN A 207 -26.58 11.81 -10.40
C GLN A 207 -27.23 12.22 -9.07
N ASN A 208 -27.16 11.36 -8.05
CA ASN A 208 -27.61 11.60 -6.68
C ASN A 208 -26.51 12.25 -5.80
N TRP A 209 -25.68 13.10 -6.39
CA TRP A 209 -24.51 13.68 -5.70
C TRP A 209 -24.86 14.42 -4.40
N SER A 210 -26.06 15.00 -4.29
CA SER A 210 -26.45 15.80 -3.13
C SER A 210 -26.46 14.99 -1.84
N GLU A 211 -27.02 13.77 -1.88
CA GLU A 211 -27.05 12.85 -0.74
C GLU A 211 -25.63 12.42 -0.34
N ILE A 212 -24.80 12.09 -1.34
CA ILE A 212 -23.40 11.72 -1.13
C ILE A 212 -22.64 12.87 -0.47
N VAL A 213 -22.79 14.10 -0.98
CA VAL A 213 -22.11 15.27 -0.42
C VAL A 213 -22.52 15.52 1.02
N VAL A 214 -23.80 15.43 1.36
CA VAL A 214 -24.26 15.63 2.75
C VAL A 214 -23.62 14.60 3.68
N ALA A 215 -23.60 13.32 3.29
CA ALA A 215 -22.94 12.28 4.07
C ALA A 215 -21.44 12.58 4.27
N ARG A 216 -20.74 12.95 3.19
CA ARG A 216 -19.31 13.30 3.21
C ARG A 216 -19.01 14.53 4.07
N LEU A 217 -19.87 15.56 4.03
CA LEU A 217 -19.75 16.73 4.90
C LEU A 217 -19.98 16.37 6.36
N GLY A 218 -20.92 15.46 6.64
CA GLY A 218 -21.15 14.90 7.97
C GLY A 218 -19.92 14.17 8.52
N GLU A 219 -19.25 13.35 7.71
CA GLU A 219 -18.00 12.68 8.09
C GLU A 219 -16.86 13.67 8.36
N LEU A 220 -16.72 14.72 7.55
CA LEU A 220 -15.74 15.79 7.78
C LEU A 220 -16.00 16.52 9.11
N TYR A 221 -17.26 16.86 9.37
CA TYR A 221 -17.66 17.49 10.63
C TYR A 221 -17.39 16.56 11.82
N TRP A 222 -17.67 15.28 11.64
CA TRP A 222 -17.44 14.26 12.64
C TRP A 222 -15.94 14.08 12.95
N TRP A 223 -15.04 14.16 11.97
CA TRP A 223 -13.59 14.24 12.22
C TRP A 223 -13.20 15.49 13.00
N ALA A 224 -13.72 16.66 12.61
CA ALA A 224 -13.42 17.93 13.27
C ALA A 224 -13.84 17.90 14.75
N GLU A 225 -15.07 17.47 15.02
CA GLU A 225 -15.61 17.33 16.38
C GLU A 225 -14.85 16.29 17.20
N SER A 226 -14.51 15.14 16.60
CA SER A 226 -13.68 14.12 17.25
C SER A 226 -12.31 14.67 17.64
N PHE A 227 -11.70 15.48 16.78
CA PHE A 227 -10.43 16.12 17.06
C PHE A 227 -10.53 17.18 18.16
N LYS A 228 -11.57 18.00 18.16
CA LYS A 228 -11.82 18.98 19.22
C LYS A 228 -11.98 18.31 20.59
N LYS A 229 -12.70 17.19 20.63
CA LYS A 229 -12.97 16.38 21.83
C LYS A 229 -11.94 15.28 22.09
N ARG A 230 -10.80 15.29 21.38
CA ARG A 230 -9.77 14.22 21.46
C ARG A 230 -9.29 13.93 22.88
N HIS A 231 -9.30 14.93 23.77
CA HIS A 231 -8.89 14.78 25.16
C HIS A 231 -9.83 13.88 25.99
N LEU A 232 -11.05 13.63 25.51
CA LEU A 232 -12.01 12.68 26.10
C LEU A 232 -11.78 11.24 25.64
N LEU A 233 -10.95 11.03 24.61
CA LEU A 233 -10.65 9.72 24.06
C LEU A 233 -9.51 9.05 24.84
N SER A 234 -9.54 7.72 24.94
CA SER A 234 -8.40 6.95 25.44
C SER A 234 -7.16 7.16 24.56
N THR A 235 -5.97 6.87 25.08
CA THR A 235 -4.71 7.01 24.33
C THR A 235 -4.74 6.22 23.02
N GLU A 236 -5.31 5.02 23.02
CA GLU A 236 -5.47 4.17 21.84
C GLU A 236 -6.39 4.83 20.81
N MET A 237 -7.52 5.39 21.25
CA MET A 237 -8.45 6.09 20.35
C MET A 237 -7.91 7.41 19.82
N GLN A 238 -7.12 8.13 20.59
CA GLN A 238 -6.41 9.30 20.07
C GLN A 238 -5.45 8.89 18.95
N GLU A 239 -4.75 7.77 19.11
CA GLU A 239 -3.84 7.28 18.08
C GLU A 239 -4.58 6.86 16.80
N GLU A 240 -5.73 6.18 16.92
CA GLU A 240 -6.61 5.87 15.78
C GLU A 240 -7.09 7.13 15.07
N LEU A 241 -7.54 8.13 15.84
CA LEU A 241 -7.93 9.42 15.29
C LEU A 241 -6.78 10.03 14.49
N TYR A 242 -5.58 10.13 15.07
CA TYR A 242 -4.45 10.73 14.36
C TYR A 242 -4.05 9.93 13.11
N GLN A 243 -4.10 8.60 13.16
CA GLN A 243 -3.86 7.76 11.99
C GLN A 243 -4.90 8.01 10.89
N SER A 244 -6.19 8.10 11.27
CA SER A 244 -7.27 8.42 10.33
C SER A 244 -7.11 9.80 9.69
N LEU A 245 -6.45 10.74 10.37
CA LEU A 245 -6.11 12.07 9.84
C LEU A 245 -4.83 12.10 8.99
N GLY A 246 -4.13 10.97 8.88
CA GLY A 246 -2.92 10.82 8.06
C GLY A 246 -1.61 10.95 8.84
N LYS A 247 -1.60 10.65 10.15
CA LYS A 247 -0.35 10.44 10.90
C LYS A 247 0.41 9.26 10.29
N ILE A 248 1.65 9.50 9.90
CA ILE A 248 2.53 8.47 9.35
C ILE A 248 3.20 7.74 10.52
N ILE A 249 3.02 6.43 10.57
CA ILE A 249 3.72 5.54 11.49
C ILE A 249 4.81 4.80 10.70
N LYS A 250 6.01 4.73 11.28
CA LYS A 250 7.13 4.02 10.66
C LYS A 250 6.93 2.51 10.83
N LYS A 251 7.16 1.76 9.75
CA LYS A 251 7.11 0.29 9.75
C LYS A 251 7.97 -0.31 10.89
N ALA A 252 9.19 0.19 11.07
CA ALA A 252 10.11 -0.27 12.12
C ALA A 252 9.54 -0.11 13.54
N ASP A 253 8.91 1.03 13.84
CA ASP A 253 8.34 1.30 15.15
C ASP A 253 7.20 0.30 15.47
N ILE A 254 6.38 -0.06 14.48
CA ILE A 254 5.32 -1.07 14.65
C ILE A 254 5.90 -2.46 14.91
N LEU A 255 6.87 -2.89 14.09
CA LEU A 255 7.50 -4.21 14.21
C LEU A 255 8.22 -4.40 15.57
N GLU A 256 8.72 -3.32 16.17
CA GLU A 256 9.40 -3.38 17.48
C GLU A 256 8.42 -3.32 18.67
N GLN A 257 7.32 -2.56 18.55
CA GLN A 257 6.47 -2.20 19.70
C GLN A 257 5.22 -3.07 19.85
N HIS A 258 4.80 -3.79 18.81
CA HIS A 258 3.53 -4.51 18.78
C HIS A 258 3.77 -6.03 18.69
N PRO A 259 2.91 -6.85 19.32
CA PRO A 259 3.03 -8.30 19.26
C PRO A 259 2.74 -8.81 17.85
N SER A 260 3.45 -9.85 17.43
CA SER A 260 3.21 -10.53 16.17
C SER A 260 2.29 -11.74 16.31
N THR A 261 1.47 -11.96 15.29
CA THR A 261 0.54 -13.08 15.17
C THR A 261 1.01 -13.98 14.05
N LYS A 262 1.44 -15.20 14.39
CA LYS A 262 1.83 -16.22 13.42
C LYS A 262 0.63 -17.05 13.00
N ASP A 263 0.41 -17.17 11.71
CA ASP A 263 -0.64 -18.00 11.12
C ASP A 263 -0.29 -18.36 9.67
N LEU A 264 -1.09 -19.21 9.05
CA LEU A 264 -1.15 -19.34 7.59
C LEU A 264 -2.19 -18.35 7.07
N TRP A 265 -1.73 -17.35 6.33
CA TRP A 265 -2.55 -16.23 5.87
C TRP A 265 -3.01 -16.47 4.44
N PHE A 266 -4.31 -16.67 4.26
CA PHE A 266 -4.92 -16.86 2.96
C PHE A 266 -5.24 -15.54 2.28
N VAL A 267 -4.76 -15.34 1.06
CA VAL A 267 -4.98 -14.11 0.29
C VAL A 267 -6.38 -14.11 -0.32
N LEU A 268 -7.30 -13.38 0.30
CA LEU A 268 -8.71 -13.34 -0.07
C LEU A 268 -9.00 -12.45 -1.27
N GLY A 269 -8.32 -11.32 -1.38
CA GLY A 269 -8.65 -10.32 -2.39
C GLY A 269 -7.57 -9.26 -2.51
N LYS A 270 -7.50 -8.69 -3.71
CA LYS A 270 -6.57 -7.62 -4.05
C LYS A 270 -7.36 -6.48 -4.68
N LYS A 271 -6.99 -5.25 -4.33
CA LYS A 271 -7.45 -4.03 -5.00
C LYS A 271 -6.26 -3.15 -5.30
N GLU A 272 -6.13 -2.75 -6.55
CA GLU A 272 -5.10 -1.81 -7.01
C GLU A 272 -5.76 -0.61 -7.67
N GLY A 273 -5.15 0.55 -7.51
CA GLY A 273 -5.63 1.78 -8.12
C GLY A 273 -4.62 2.90 -8.00
N VAL A 274 -5.04 4.08 -8.43
CA VAL A 274 -4.29 5.32 -8.28
C VAL A 274 -5.13 6.25 -7.44
N ASP A 275 -4.55 6.81 -6.39
CA ASP A 275 -5.24 7.79 -5.55
C ASP A 275 -5.37 9.14 -6.27
N ILE A 276 -6.12 10.07 -5.68
CA ILE A 276 -6.34 11.40 -6.24
C ILE A 276 -5.06 12.25 -6.34
N GLU A 277 -3.97 11.82 -5.70
CA GLU A 277 -2.65 12.46 -5.72
C GLU A 277 -1.70 11.81 -6.73
N GLY A 278 -2.19 10.84 -7.52
CA GLY A 278 -1.40 10.15 -8.54
C GLY A 278 -0.50 9.05 -7.99
N ARG A 279 -0.68 8.63 -6.73
CA ARG A 279 0.08 7.53 -6.13
C ARG A 279 -0.64 6.21 -6.39
N SER A 280 0.10 5.23 -6.90
CA SER A 280 -0.41 3.88 -7.00
C SER A 280 -0.56 3.30 -5.58
N PHE A 281 -1.68 2.66 -5.31
CA PHE A 281 -1.92 1.95 -4.07
C PHE A 281 -2.34 0.51 -4.35
N ARG A 282 -2.05 -0.36 -3.39
CA ARG A 282 -2.52 -1.74 -3.37
C ARG A 282 -3.01 -2.12 -1.98
N LYS A 283 -4.20 -2.67 -1.93
CA LYS A 283 -4.80 -3.33 -0.77
C LYS A 283 -4.79 -4.83 -0.98
N ILE A 284 -4.31 -5.58 0.00
CA ILE A 284 -4.37 -7.04 0.05
C ILE A 284 -5.10 -7.46 1.31
N TRP A 285 -6.19 -8.19 1.14
CA TRP A 285 -6.94 -8.77 2.25
C TRP A 285 -6.50 -10.20 2.49
N LEU A 286 -6.28 -10.50 3.76
CA LEU A 286 -5.83 -11.80 4.24
C LEU A 286 -6.78 -12.31 5.31
N GLN A 287 -6.84 -13.63 5.49
CA GLN A 287 -7.42 -14.26 6.67
C GLN A 287 -6.50 -15.34 7.20
N GLY A 288 -6.24 -15.33 8.51
CA GLY A 288 -5.53 -16.41 9.20
C GLY A 288 -6.35 -17.70 9.21
N GLN A 289 -5.73 -18.82 8.86
CA GLN A 289 -6.40 -20.13 8.78
C GLN A 289 -6.87 -20.60 10.16
N LYS A 290 -6.01 -20.44 11.19
CA LYS A 290 -6.29 -20.87 12.58
C LYS A 290 -7.02 -19.79 13.37
N THR A 291 -6.53 -18.56 13.30
CA THR A 291 -7.06 -17.44 14.09
C THR A 291 -8.38 -16.91 13.56
N LYS A 292 -8.68 -17.15 12.27
CA LYS A 292 -9.78 -16.51 11.51
C LYS A 292 -9.71 -14.98 11.50
N GLN A 293 -8.60 -14.40 11.98
CA GLN A 293 -8.40 -12.96 12.01
C GLN A 293 -8.15 -12.44 10.60
N GLN A 294 -8.75 -11.31 10.26
CA GLN A 294 -8.55 -10.67 8.97
C GLN A 294 -7.49 -9.58 9.06
N ALA A 295 -6.72 -9.42 7.99
CA ALA A 295 -5.70 -8.39 7.89
C ALA A 295 -5.73 -7.67 6.54
N LEU A 296 -5.34 -6.40 6.55
CA LEU A 296 -5.16 -5.56 5.39
C LEU A 296 -3.70 -5.14 5.28
N ILE A 297 -3.03 -5.57 4.22
CA ILE A 297 -1.74 -4.98 3.79
C ILE A 297 -2.06 -3.83 2.85
N LEU A 298 -1.54 -2.64 3.16
CA LEU A 298 -1.73 -1.43 2.38
C LEU A 298 -0.38 -0.87 1.94
N ASP A 299 -0.10 -1.03 0.65
CA ASP A 299 1.12 -0.58 0.00
C ASP A 299 0.86 0.65 -0.87
N TYR A 300 1.88 1.49 -0.97
CA TYR A 300 1.91 2.62 -1.88
C TYR A 300 3.17 2.54 -2.73
N ALA A 301 3.04 2.87 -4.01
CA ALA A 301 4.12 2.98 -4.96
C ALA A 301 4.05 4.33 -5.68
N PHE A 302 5.22 4.95 -5.87
CA PHE A 302 5.35 6.20 -6.62
C PHE A 302 5.96 5.90 -8.00
N GLY A 303 5.29 6.37 -9.05
CA GLY A 303 5.72 6.11 -10.44
C GLY A 303 5.80 4.62 -10.77
N ASN A 304 6.78 4.22 -11.58
CA ASN A 304 6.93 2.85 -12.10
C ASN A 304 7.75 1.91 -11.17
N MET A 305 7.90 2.24 -9.88
CA MET A 305 8.72 1.46 -8.95
C MET A 305 8.14 0.09 -8.59
N GLY A 306 6.84 -0.14 -8.83
CA GLY A 306 6.15 -1.38 -8.45
C GLY A 306 6.07 -1.56 -6.94
N TYR A 307 5.57 -2.71 -6.49
CA TYR A 307 5.49 -3.05 -5.07
C TYR A 307 6.62 -3.97 -4.62
N GLU A 308 7.06 -3.83 -3.37
CA GLU A 308 8.20 -4.59 -2.80
C GLU A 308 7.95 -6.11 -2.81
N GLN A 309 6.74 -6.51 -2.42
CA GLN A 309 6.32 -7.91 -2.31
C GLN A 309 5.23 -8.23 -3.32
N GLN A 310 5.16 -9.49 -3.73
CA GLN A 310 4.07 -10.01 -4.56
C GLN A 310 3.10 -10.80 -3.69
N TYR A 311 1.81 -10.57 -3.93
CA TYR A 311 0.71 -11.25 -3.28
C TYR A 311 -0.22 -11.75 -4.37
N ILE A 312 -0.44 -13.05 -4.42
CA ILE A 312 -1.32 -13.69 -5.39
C ILE A 312 -2.58 -14.09 -4.64
N VAL A 313 -3.75 -13.70 -5.17
CA VAL A 313 -5.04 -14.09 -4.59
C VAL A 313 -5.18 -15.61 -4.68
N GLY A 314 -5.56 -16.24 -3.58
CA GLY A 314 -5.59 -17.70 -3.44
C GLY A 314 -4.32 -18.31 -2.85
N ASP A 315 -3.23 -17.55 -2.68
CA ASP A 315 -2.04 -18.06 -2.00
C ASP A 315 -2.25 -18.20 -0.49
N LEU A 316 -1.52 -19.13 0.12
CA LEU A 316 -1.30 -19.23 1.56
C LEU A 316 0.11 -18.75 1.88
N LEU A 317 0.22 -17.82 2.82
CA LEU A 317 1.49 -17.23 3.25
C LEU A 317 1.78 -17.65 4.68
N ASP A 318 2.89 -18.33 4.91
CA ASP A 318 3.35 -18.71 6.25
C ASP A 318 4.20 -17.59 6.83
N GLY A 319 3.68 -16.89 7.84
CA GLY A 319 4.37 -15.71 8.36
C GLY A 319 3.73 -15.08 9.59
N ALA A 320 4.45 -14.09 10.12
CA ALA A 320 4.04 -13.32 11.28
C ALA A 320 3.56 -11.92 10.87
N LEU A 321 2.34 -11.56 11.26
CA LEU A 321 1.77 -10.22 11.06
C LEU A 321 1.79 -9.40 12.34
N VAL A 322 2.10 -8.11 12.20
CA VAL A 322 1.99 -7.11 13.26
C VAL A 322 0.96 -6.07 12.85
N TYR A 323 -0.01 -5.80 13.72
CA TYR A 323 -1.10 -4.86 13.44
C TYR A 323 -0.76 -3.44 13.89
N TYR A 324 -1.13 -2.46 13.06
CA TYR A 324 -0.95 -1.03 13.37
C TYR A 324 -1.86 -0.56 14.49
N SER A 325 -3.13 -0.98 14.44
CA SER A 325 -4.15 -0.63 15.42
C SER A 325 -4.25 -1.67 16.52
N LYS A 326 -4.37 -1.22 17.76
CA LYS A 326 -4.77 -2.07 18.89
C LYS A 326 -6.28 -2.07 19.12
N ALA A 327 -6.97 -1.00 18.74
CA ALA A 327 -8.40 -0.84 18.99
C ALA A 327 -9.24 -1.73 18.06
N TYR A 328 -8.96 -1.69 16.75
CA TYR A 328 -9.55 -2.59 15.77
C TYR A 328 -8.45 -3.07 14.82
N PRO A 329 -7.80 -4.21 15.11
CA PRO A 329 -6.63 -4.70 14.37
C PRO A 329 -7.04 -5.15 12.96
N GLN A 330 -6.89 -4.24 12.00
CA GLN A 330 -7.19 -4.48 10.59
C GLN A 330 -5.94 -4.30 9.73
N ARG A 331 -5.34 -3.09 9.71
CA ARG A 331 -4.12 -2.84 8.96
C ARG A 331 -2.95 -3.55 9.61
N ALA A 332 -2.18 -4.28 8.82
CA ALA A 332 -1.03 -5.06 9.28
C ALA A 332 0.19 -4.93 8.37
N ILE A 333 1.31 -5.47 8.82
CA ILE A 333 2.54 -5.65 8.06
C ILE A 333 3.18 -6.99 8.44
N PHE A 334 3.82 -7.66 7.47
CA PHE A 334 4.63 -8.84 7.74
C PHE A 334 6.00 -8.48 8.31
N GLU A 335 6.45 -9.24 9.33
CA GLU A 335 7.87 -9.29 9.70
C GLU A 335 8.66 -9.95 8.57
N SER A 336 8.20 -11.13 8.18
CA SER A 336 8.62 -11.92 7.02
C SER A 336 7.53 -12.96 6.73
N PHE A 337 7.53 -13.50 5.52
CA PHE A 337 6.70 -14.65 5.16
C PHE A 337 7.35 -15.47 4.05
N ASP A 338 6.98 -16.74 3.99
CA ASP A 338 7.26 -17.65 2.88
C ASP A 338 5.94 -18.07 2.22
N SER A 339 5.98 -18.45 0.94
CA SER A 339 4.84 -19.12 0.31
C SER A 339 4.66 -20.52 0.89
N ALA A 340 3.46 -20.84 1.35
CA ALA A 340 3.17 -22.15 1.93
C ALA A 340 3.31 -23.25 0.86
N LYS A 341 3.98 -24.35 1.21
CA LYS A 341 4.20 -25.49 0.30
C LYS A 341 3.02 -26.47 0.24
N ILE A 342 2.07 -26.35 1.16
CA ILE A 342 0.89 -27.22 1.29
C ILE A 342 -0.34 -26.35 1.14
N TYR A 343 -1.10 -26.57 0.07
CA TYR A 343 -2.42 -25.98 -0.11
C TYR A 343 -3.43 -26.83 0.65
N GLU A 344 -3.67 -26.49 1.91
CA GLU A 344 -4.82 -27.02 2.64
C GLU A 344 -6.08 -26.23 2.25
N LYS A 345 -7.22 -26.93 2.19
CA LYS A 345 -8.51 -26.28 1.97
C LYS A 345 -8.72 -25.22 3.06
N THR A 346 -8.84 -23.96 2.65
CA THR A 346 -9.00 -22.86 3.59
C THR A 346 -10.48 -22.49 3.73
N GLU A 347 -11.01 -22.63 4.95
CA GLU A 347 -12.34 -22.12 5.27
C GLU A 347 -12.30 -20.61 5.50
N VAL A 348 -12.91 -19.88 4.55
CA VAL A 348 -13.10 -18.43 4.61
C VAL A 348 -14.34 -18.08 5.43
N SER A 349 -14.20 -17.13 6.36
CA SER A 349 -15.32 -16.65 7.16
C SER A 349 -16.28 -15.85 6.29
N THR A 350 -17.55 -16.23 6.30
CA THR A 350 -18.60 -15.56 5.53
C THR A 350 -19.81 -15.22 6.41
N TYR A 351 -20.48 -14.13 6.04
CA TYR A 351 -21.77 -13.73 6.56
C TYR A 351 -22.87 -14.35 5.70
N LYS A 352 -24.01 -14.61 6.33
CA LYS A 352 -25.20 -15.20 5.68
C LYS A 352 -25.97 -14.19 4.82
N ASP A 353 -25.97 -12.92 5.22
CA ASP A 353 -26.81 -11.86 4.66
C ASP A 353 -26.20 -10.47 4.92
N LEU A 354 -26.73 -9.46 4.24
CA LEU A 354 -26.25 -8.08 4.36
C LEU A 354 -26.45 -7.53 5.78
N ASN A 355 -27.57 -7.87 6.45
CA ASN A 355 -27.83 -7.42 7.82
C ASN A 355 -26.77 -7.92 8.81
N SER A 356 -26.24 -9.13 8.61
CA SER A 356 -25.14 -9.67 9.41
C SER A 356 -23.83 -8.91 9.17
N VAL A 357 -23.57 -8.49 7.92
CA VAL A 357 -22.43 -7.60 7.61
C VAL A 357 -22.60 -6.26 8.33
N LEU A 358 -23.76 -5.61 8.19
CA LEU A 358 -24.04 -4.30 8.81
C LEU A 358 -23.95 -4.35 10.34
N THR A 359 -24.43 -5.44 10.96
CA THR A 359 -24.32 -5.63 12.41
C THR A 359 -22.87 -5.71 12.87
N ASN A 360 -22.03 -6.47 12.16
CA ASN A 360 -20.62 -6.61 12.54
C ASN A 360 -19.77 -5.38 12.14
N TYR A 361 -20.14 -4.71 11.05
CA TYR A 361 -19.59 -3.41 10.72
C TYR A 361 -19.91 -2.37 11.81
N GLY A 362 -21.15 -2.34 12.33
CA GLY A 362 -21.53 -1.50 13.46
C GLY A 362 -20.69 -1.78 14.71
N LYS A 363 -20.44 -3.05 15.04
CA LYS A 363 -19.53 -3.42 16.13
C LYS A 363 -18.10 -2.95 15.89
N ALA A 364 -17.62 -3.03 14.65
CA ALA A 364 -16.30 -2.54 14.27
C ALA A 364 -16.20 -1.02 14.40
N LEU A 365 -17.24 -0.27 14.01
CA LEU A 365 -17.32 1.19 14.16
C LEU A 365 -17.31 1.64 15.63
N VAL A 366 -17.89 0.86 16.54
CA VAL A 366 -17.79 1.16 17.98
C VAL A 366 -16.34 1.07 18.48
N GLN A 367 -15.54 0.15 17.91
CA GLN A 367 -14.14 -0.03 18.30
C GLN A 367 -13.18 0.93 17.58
N ASN A 368 -13.41 1.16 16.28
CA ASN A 368 -12.71 2.15 15.49
C ASN A 368 -13.72 2.85 14.58
N PRO A 369 -14.16 4.05 14.96
CA PRO A 369 -15.15 4.77 14.18
C PRO A 369 -14.66 5.16 12.78
N TRP A 370 -13.35 5.34 12.56
CA TRP A 370 -12.80 5.92 11.32
C TRP A 370 -12.41 4.87 10.28
N LEU A 371 -13.10 3.73 10.27
CA LEU A 371 -12.85 2.66 9.31
C LEU A 371 -13.29 3.06 7.90
N PHE A 372 -12.34 3.04 6.97
CA PHE A 372 -12.59 3.34 5.55
C PHE A 372 -13.18 2.16 4.76
N SER A 373 -12.89 0.95 5.20
CA SER A 373 -13.34 -0.27 4.53
C SER A 373 -13.46 -1.39 5.54
N PHE A 374 -14.52 -2.18 5.43
CA PHE A 374 -14.77 -3.35 6.24
C PHE A 374 -14.74 -4.61 5.35
N PRO A 375 -13.90 -5.61 5.66
CA PRO A 375 -13.85 -6.85 4.91
C PRO A 375 -15.13 -7.66 5.11
N ALA A 376 -15.75 -8.09 4.01
CA ALA A 376 -16.95 -8.90 4.06
C ALA A 376 -16.88 -10.06 3.06
N GLY A 377 -16.88 -11.28 3.58
CA GLY A 377 -17.24 -12.47 2.83
C GLY A 377 -18.74 -12.69 2.96
N LEU A 378 -19.45 -12.88 1.85
CA LEU A 378 -20.89 -13.14 1.82
C LEU A 378 -21.14 -14.41 1.04
N SER A 379 -21.98 -15.29 1.59
CA SER A 379 -22.27 -16.59 0.98
C SER A 379 -23.67 -16.65 0.38
N LYS A 380 -23.87 -17.59 -0.54
CA LYS A 380 -25.16 -17.92 -1.16
C LYS A 380 -25.83 -16.73 -1.90
N LEU A 381 -25.03 -15.85 -2.46
CA LEU A 381 -25.46 -14.67 -3.21
C LEU A 381 -25.95 -15.06 -4.61
N LYS A 382 -27.04 -14.46 -5.09
CA LYS A 382 -27.52 -14.63 -6.47
C LYS A 382 -27.25 -13.38 -7.27
N ALA A 383 -26.44 -13.52 -8.32
CA ALA A 383 -26.14 -12.46 -9.28
C ALA A 383 -27.07 -12.54 -10.49
N PHE A 384 -27.58 -11.41 -10.94
CA PHE A 384 -28.44 -11.30 -12.13
C PHE A 384 -28.30 -9.91 -12.77
N MET A 385 -28.74 -9.76 -14.02
CA MET A 385 -28.87 -8.44 -14.65
C MET A 385 -30.29 -7.93 -14.51
N ASN A 386 -30.45 -6.65 -14.19
CA ASN A 386 -31.74 -5.97 -14.26
C ASN A 386 -32.09 -5.56 -15.71
N ASP A 387 -33.27 -4.99 -15.91
CA ASP A 387 -33.74 -4.52 -17.23
C ASP A 387 -32.87 -3.42 -17.85
N LYS A 388 -32.10 -2.71 -17.02
CA LYS A 388 -31.12 -1.69 -17.44
C LYS A 388 -29.74 -2.27 -17.76
N LYS A 389 -29.58 -3.60 -17.74
CA LYS A 389 -28.31 -4.32 -17.93
C LYS A 389 -27.26 -4.01 -16.85
N GLU A 390 -27.71 -3.64 -15.66
CA GLU A 390 -26.84 -3.43 -14.51
C GLU A 390 -26.78 -4.71 -13.68
N LEU A 391 -25.59 -5.04 -13.17
CA LEU A 391 -25.40 -6.15 -12.24
C LEU A 391 -26.16 -5.87 -10.94
N GLN A 392 -26.97 -6.83 -10.53
CA GLN A 392 -27.63 -6.88 -9.23
C GLN A 392 -27.20 -8.15 -8.50
N ILE A 393 -27.01 -8.03 -7.20
CA ILE A 393 -26.68 -9.16 -6.34
C ILE A 393 -27.63 -9.11 -5.14
N LYS A 394 -28.26 -10.25 -4.85
CA LYS A 394 -29.13 -10.39 -3.70
C LYS A 394 -28.66 -11.48 -2.76
N ASP A 395 -28.90 -11.28 -1.47
CA ASP A 395 -28.62 -12.27 -0.43
C ASP A 395 -29.74 -13.33 -0.30
N VAL A 396 -29.61 -14.20 0.70
CA VAL A 396 -30.56 -15.29 0.97
C VAL A 396 -31.95 -14.81 1.39
N ASN A 397 -32.09 -13.55 1.81
CA ASN A 397 -33.36 -12.93 2.18
C ASN A 397 -33.91 -12.05 1.04
N ASP A 398 -33.40 -12.23 -0.19
CA ASP A 398 -33.72 -11.43 -1.37
C ASP A 398 -33.41 -9.92 -1.21
N THR A 399 -32.56 -9.54 -0.26
CA THR A 399 -32.12 -8.15 -0.09
C THR A 399 -31.07 -7.81 -1.15
N ILE A 400 -31.31 -6.76 -1.93
CA ILE A 400 -30.34 -6.24 -2.90
C ILE A 400 -29.15 -5.63 -2.16
N ILE A 401 -27.95 -6.08 -2.48
CA ILE A 401 -26.70 -5.54 -1.95
C ILE A 401 -26.31 -4.31 -2.78
N PRO A 402 -26.19 -3.11 -2.19
CA PRO A 402 -25.70 -1.95 -2.91
C PRO A 402 -24.27 -2.20 -3.36
N LEU A 403 -24.01 -2.19 -4.67
CA LEU A 403 -22.68 -2.41 -5.23
C LEU A 403 -22.00 -1.09 -5.55
N SER A 404 -20.67 -1.06 -5.43
CA SER A 404 -19.89 0.04 -6.01
C SER A 404 -19.95 -0.02 -7.54
N ASN A 405 -19.36 0.96 -8.23
CA ASN A 405 -19.29 0.90 -9.69
C ASN A 405 -18.40 -0.28 -10.13
N VAL A 406 -19.03 -1.41 -10.45
CA VAL A 406 -18.36 -2.64 -10.88
C VAL A 406 -17.99 -2.52 -12.35
N LYS A 407 -16.69 -2.72 -12.66
CA LYS A 407 -16.22 -2.74 -14.05
C LYS A 407 -16.94 -3.84 -14.85
N GLU A 408 -17.22 -3.56 -16.11
CA GLU A 408 -17.93 -4.50 -17.00
C GLU A 408 -17.29 -5.89 -17.04
N GLU A 409 -15.95 -5.98 -17.09
CA GLU A 409 -15.22 -7.25 -17.05
C GLU A 409 -15.52 -8.07 -15.77
N ILE A 410 -15.60 -7.40 -14.63
CA ILE A 410 -15.88 -8.03 -13.33
C ILE A 410 -17.34 -8.49 -13.29
N MET A 411 -18.26 -7.68 -13.80
CA MET A 411 -19.66 -8.06 -13.92
C MET A 411 -19.82 -9.35 -14.73
N TRP A 412 -19.20 -9.44 -15.91
CA TRP A 412 -19.28 -10.64 -16.73
C TRP A 412 -18.61 -11.86 -16.09
N LYS A 413 -17.49 -11.68 -15.38
CA LYS A 413 -16.86 -12.75 -14.59
C LYS A 413 -17.81 -13.30 -13.52
N ILE A 414 -18.47 -12.42 -12.75
CA ILE A 414 -19.45 -12.82 -11.73
C ILE A 414 -20.60 -13.62 -12.37
N LEU A 415 -21.21 -13.08 -13.43
CA LEU A 415 -22.33 -13.74 -14.10
C LEU A 415 -21.95 -15.09 -14.70
N ALA A 416 -20.82 -15.15 -15.41
CA ALA A 416 -20.34 -16.38 -16.06
C ALA A 416 -19.99 -17.47 -15.05
N ILE A 417 -19.31 -17.13 -13.95
CA ILE A 417 -18.95 -18.11 -12.91
C ILE A 417 -20.19 -18.54 -12.12
N SER A 418 -21.11 -17.62 -11.85
CA SER A 418 -22.35 -17.96 -11.14
C SER A 418 -23.24 -18.91 -11.95
N GLY A 419 -23.31 -18.74 -13.28
CA GLY A 419 -24.23 -19.50 -14.14
C GLY A 419 -25.70 -19.41 -13.69
N GLY A 420 -26.08 -18.36 -12.94
CA GLY A 420 -27.39 -18.24 -12.31
C GLY A 420 -27.56 -18.98 -10.98
N HIS A 421 -26.55 -19.75 -10.54
CA HIS A 421 -26.50 -20.38 -9.23
C HIS A 421 -25.97 -19.42 -8.15
N SER A 422 -26.15 -19.80 -6.89
CA SER A 422 -25.64 -19.02 -5.79
C SER A 422 -24.10 -19.10 -5.70
N VAL A 423 -23.45 -17.96 -5.50
CA VAL A 423 -22.00 -17.82 -5.33
C VAL A 423 -21.65 -17.21 -3.97
N SER A 424 -20.39 -17.33 -3.57
CA SER A 424 -19.85 -16.62 -2.42
C SER A 424 -18.86 -15.58 -2.90
N LEU A 425 -18.95 -14.35 -2.39
CA LEU A 425 -18.07 -13.24 -2.78
C LEU A 425 -17.32 -12.72 -1.56
N PHE A 426 -16.08 -12.30 -1.77
CA PHE A 426 -15.36 -11.51 -0.80
C PHE A 426 -15.11 -10.11 -1.35
N GLY A 427 -15.23 -9.09 -0.49
CA GLY A 427 -15.09 -7.70 -0.90
C GLY A 427 -14.97 -6.72 0.27
N GLU A 428 -14.98 -5.44 -0.08
CA GLU A 428 -14.95 -4.32 0.88
C GLU A 428 -16.33 -3.68 0.98
N TRP A 429 -16.84 -3.51 2.21
CA TRP A 429 -17.95 -2.61 2.51
C TRP A 429 -17.41 -1.25 2.93
N ASN A 430 -17.79 -0.19 2.24
CA ASN A 430 -17.31 1.18 2.53
C ASN A 430 -18.29 2.02 3.38
N GLY A 431 -19.33 1.40 3.93
CA GLY A 431 -20.41 2.08 4.64
C GLY A 431 -21.67 2.28 3.80
N LEU A 432 -21.53 2.36 2.47
CA LEU A 432 -22.63 2.59 1.53
C LEU A 432 -22.77 1.49 0.49
N HIS A 433 -21.64 0.98 -0.01
CA HIS A 433 -21.57 0.05 -1.11
C HIS A 433 -20.57 -1.08 -0.82
N PHE A 434 -20.88 -2.24 -1.38
CA PHE A 434 -20.03 -3.42 -1.42
C PHE A 434 -19.24 -3.45 -2.73
N GLU A 435 -17.92 -3.56 -2.63
CA GLU A 435 -17.04 -3.72 -3.78
C GLU A 435 -16.51 -5.17 -3.81
N PRO A 436 -16.98 -5.99 -4.76
CA PRO A 436 -16.53 -7.36 -4.89
C PRO A 436 -15.06 -7.41 -5.36
N LEU A 437 -14.22 -8.16 -4.66
CA LEU A 437 -12.78 -8.34 -4.97
C LEU A 437 -12.45 -9.75 -5.47
N SER A 438 -13.23 -10.75 -5.06
CA SER A 438 -13.05 -12.13 -5.52
C SER A 438 -14.31 -12.98 -5.35
N ILE A 439 -14.33 -14.13 -6.04
CA ILE A 439 -15.30 -15.22 -5.81
C ILE A 439 -14.64 -16.28 -4.94
N LEU A 440 -15.32 -16.66 -3.87
CA LEU A 440 -14.94 -17.78 -3.01
C LEU A 440 -15.58 -19.05 -3.59
N THR A 441 -14.77 -20.02 -3.98
CA THR A 441 -15.20 -21.33 -4.50
C THR A 441 -14.85 -22.43 -3.51
N GLU A 442 -15.32 -23.66 -3.75
CA GLU A 442 -14.96 -24.80 -2.90
C GLU A 442 -13.46 -25.14 -2.98
N ASP A 443 -12.84 -24.85 -4.12
CA ASP A 443 -11.45 -25.19 -4.44
C ASP A 443 -10.46 -24.02 -4.25
N GLY A 444 -10.94 -22.83 -3.89
CA GLY A 444 -10.09 -21.66 -3.69
C GLY A 444 -10.79 -20.33 -3.92
N VAL A 445 -10.09 -19.41 -4.58
CA VAL A 445 -10.56 -18.04 -4.81
C VAL A 445 -10.24 -17.60 -6.23
N VAL A 446 -11.20 -16.97 -6.90
CA VAL A 446 -11.02 -16.37 -8.23
C VAL A 446 -10.92 -14.85 -8.07
N SER A 447 -9.76 -14.29 -8.43
CA SER A 447 -9.51 -12.84 -8.43
C SER A 447 -10.29 -12.11 -9.52
N PHE A 448 -10.80 -10.91 -9.22
CA PHE A 448 -11.31 -9.99 -10.22
C PHE A 448 -10.25 -9.03 -10.78
N THR A 449 -9.08 -8.96 -10.15
CA THR A 449 -7.93 -8.14 -10.55
C THR A 449 -6.83 -8.92 -11.24
#